data_AF-A0A831UF29-F1
#
_entry.id   AF-A0A831UF29-F1
#
_cell.length_a   1.000
_cell.length_b   1.000
_cell.length_c   1.000
_cell.angle_alpha   90.00
_cell.angle_beta   90.00
_cell.angle_gamma   90.00
#
_symmetry.space_group_name_H-M   'P 1'
#
loop_
_entity.id
_entity.type
_entity.pdbx_description
1 polymer ?
#
loop_
_entity_poly.entity_id
_entity_poly.type
_entity_poly.pdbx_seq_one_letter_code
_entity_poly.pdbx_strand_id
1 'polypeptide(L)'
;MNALIGLTSLLMGMGASASQSDVRNIRTGFEIPSAGYCDQPYVVITADGGWLCTMTTGPGLEGEGGQHVVSTTSRDYGKTWTPLVDIEPAGELEASWAMPLSTPGGRVYAFYVYNGDRIHTLGEREHIRADTLGWYCYRYTDDGGKTWSERRYRLPMRVTTVDRSNDWGGEVQIFWGIGKPITFNGSAMLAFTKIGKYMLEESEGWFFRSDNVLSESDPEKHEWELVPEGDHGLRNPEFGSIQSEQNIVPMNDGGIYCMYRTTTGYPCHAYSRDGGRSWT
;
A
#
# COMPACT_ATOMS: atom_id res chain seq x y z
N MET A 1 28.34 82.52 14.71
CA MET A 1 28.59 81.12 15.11
C MET A 1 27.46 80.28 14.55
N ASN A 2 27.73 79.62 13.42
CA ASN A 2 26.83 78.67 12.77
C ASN A 2 26.97 77.31 13.45
N ALA A 3 25.86 76.70 13.87
CA ALA A 3 25.81 75.29 14.24
C ALA A 3 24.80 74.59 13.33
N LEU A 4 25.33 73.71 12.49
CA LEU A 4 24.65 72.82 11.56
C LEU A 4 24.12 71.57 12.31
N ILE A 5 22.90 71.16 11.94
CA ILE A 5 22.44 69.82 11.56
C ILE A 5 22.63 68.64 12.53
N GLY A 6 21.52 67.94 12.78
CA GLY A 6 21.50 66.53 13.17
C GLY A 6 20.09 65.95 13.19
N LEU A 7 19.43 65.86 12.03
CA LEU A 7 18.17 65.10 11.91
C LEU A 7 18.50 63.60 11.96
N THR A 8 18.16 62.93 13.06
CA THR A 8 18.32 61.48 13.19
C THR A 8 17.07 60.79 12.62
N SER A 9 17.17 60.31 11.38
CA SER A 9 16.11 59.51 10.76
C SER A 9 16.15 58.09 11.34
N LEU A 10 15.17 57.72 12.17
CA LEU A 10 14.90 56.33 12.49
C LEU A 10 14.32 55.63 11.25
N LEU A 11 15.14 54.85 10.55
CA LEU A 11 14.66 53.85 9.60
C LEU A 11 14.18 52.64 10.41
N MET A 12 12.90 52.59 10.72
CA MET A 12 12.24 51.33 11.09
C MET A 12 12.32 50.41 9.88
N GLY A 13 13.18 49.40 9.95
CA GLY A 13 13.14 48.28 9.04
C GLY A 13 11.77 47.61 9.15
N MET A 14 10.93 47.79 8.14
CA MET A 14 9.78 46.92 7.93
C MET A 14 10.34 45.54 7.62
N GLY A 15 10.50 44.72 8.66
CA GLY A 15 10.63 43.28 8.50
C GLY A 15 9.34 42.79 7.85
N ALA A 16 9.35 42.66 6.53
CA ALA A 16 8.34 41.90 5.82
C ALA A 16 8.41 40.49 6.40
N SER A 17 7.46 40.14 7.25
CA SER A 17 7.15 38.75 7.56
C SER A 17 6.85 38.09 6.23
N ALA A 18 7.81 37.33 5.72
CA ALA A 18 7.55 36.42 4.61
C ALA A 18 6.41 35.52 5.10
N SER A 19 5.26 35.63 4.43
CA SER A 19 4.16 34.69 4.57
C SER A 19 4.75 33.29 4.41
N GLN A 20 4.94 32.58 5.51
CA GLN A 20 5.41 31.21 5.48
C GLN A 20 4.44 30.44 4.57
N SER A 21 4.96 29.89 3.47
CA SER A 21 4.15 29.14 2.51
C SER A 21 3.39 28.05 3.27
N ASP A 22 2.07 27.97 3.07
CA ASP A 22 1.25 26.95 3.72
C ASP A 22 1.79 25.56 3.39
N VAL A 23 2.36 24.88 4.37
CA VAL A 23 2.99 23.56 4.21
C VAL A 23 2.00 22.47 3.82
N ARG A 24 0.69 22.74 3.91
CA ARG A 24 -0.38 21.85 3.44
C ARG A 24 -0.68 22.03 1.95
N ASN A 25 -0.17 23.09 1.32
CA ASN A 25 -0.35 23.32 -0.10
C ASN A 25 0.55 22.37 -0.91
N ILE A 26 -0.05 21.30 -1.44
CA ILE A 26 0.66 20.29 -2.23
C ILE A 26 1.33 20.85 -3.48
N ARG A 27 0.88 22.01 -4.00
CA ARG A 27 1.48 22.66 -5.18
C ARG A 27 2.90 23.20 -4.91
N THR A 28 3.24 23.35 -3.64
CA THR A 28 4.59 23.74 -3.18
C THR A 28 5.35 22.56 -2.56
N GLY A 29 4.81 21.34 -2.68
CA GLY A 29 5.44 20.13 -2.20
C GLY A 29 6.63 19.68 -3.05
N PHE A 30 7.35 18.69 -2.54
CA PHE A 30 8.43 18.01 -3.25
C PHE A 30 7.87 16.73 -3.88
N GLU A 31 8.11 16.56 -5.17
CA GLU A 31 7.58 15.42 -5.92
C GLU A 31 8.40 14.15 -5.65
N ILE A 32 7.70 13.04 -5.45
CA ILE A 32 8.31 11.70 -5.40
C ILE A 32 8.42 11.21 -6.85
N PRO A 33 9.59 10.75 -7.32
CA PRO A 33 9.74 10.30 -8.70
C PRO A 33 8.84 9.10 -9.02
N SER A 34 8.39 9.02 -10.27
CA SER A 34 7.61 7.91 -10.82
C SER A 34 7.92 7.73 -12.32
N ALA A 35 7.43 6.64 -12.93
CA ALA A 35 7.60 6.34 -14.35
C ALA A 35 6.45 6.83 -15.24
N GLY A 36 5.53 7.65 -14.72
CA GLY A 36 4.33 8.08 -15.43
C GLY A 36 3.10 7.98 -14.52
N TYR A 37 2.25 6.97 -14.76
CA TYR A 37 1.22 6.59 -13.79
C TYR A 37 1.88 6.28 -12.43
N CYS A 38 1.23 6.71 -11.35
CA CYS A 38 1.69 6.51 -10.00
C CYS A 38 0.47 6.33 -9.09
N ASP A 39 0.52 5.29 -8.27
CA ASP A 39 -0.50 5.05 -7.26
C ASP A 39 0.10 4.40 -6.01
N GLN A 40 -0.57 4.64 -4.90
CA GLN A 40 -0.26 4.13 -3.57
C GLN A 40 1.20 4.36 -3.13
N PRO A 41 1.71 5.59 -3.17
CA PRO A 41 3.00 5.89 -2.55
C PRO A 41 2.89 5.77 -1.03
N TYR A 42 3.42 4.68 -0.48
CA TYR A 42 3.50 4.48 0.97
C TYR A 42 4.92 4.68 1.47
N VAL A 43 5.06 5.39 2.59
CA VAL A 43 6.35 5.66 3.22
C VAL A 43 6.45 4.94 4.56
N VAL A 44 7.59 4.27 4.76
CA VAL A 44 8.04 3.75 6.05
C VAL A 44 9.39 4.37 6.42
N ILE A 45 9.68 4.41 7.71
CA ILE A 45 10.98 4.85 8.22
C ILE A 45 11.86 3.61 8.35
N THR A 46 13.04 3.65 7.73
CA THR A 46 14.06 2.60 7.83
C THR A 46 14.82 2.70 9.15
N ALA A 47 15.48 1.62 9.57
CA ALA A 47 16.20 1.57 10.86
C ALA A 47 17.28 2.67 11.01
N ASP A 48 17.83 3.15 9.90
CA ASP A 48 18.81 4.22 9.84
C ASP A 48 18.19 5.62 9.62
N GLY A 49 16.88 5.76 9.84
CA GLY A 49 16.14 7.03 9.82
C GLY A 49 15.79 7.55 8.42
N GLY A 50 16.11 6.80 7.35
CA GLY A 50 15.68 7.12 6.00
C GLY A 50 14.18 6.95 5.80
N TRP A 51 13.64 7.64 4.80
CA TRP A 51 12.27 7.44 4.32
C TRP A 51 12.31 6.55 3.10
N LEU A 52 11.78 5.34 3.19
CA LEU A 52 11.62 4.42 2.07
C LEU A 52 10.19 4.52 1.57
N CYS A 53 10.02 4.95 0.33
CA CYS A 53 8.75 4.95 -0.36
C CYS A 53 8.66 3.73 -1.28
N THR A 54 7.54 3.01 -1.24
CA THR A 54 7.16 2.02 -2.27
C THR A 54 5.92 2.51 -3.01
N MET A 55 5.80 2.20 -4.29
CA MET A 55 4.64 2.58 -5.10
C MET A 55 4.44 1.65 -6.28
N THR A 56 3.26 1.71 -6.88
CA THR A 56 2.98 1.17 -8.21
C THR A 56 3.12 2.27 -9.24
N THR A 57 3.80 1.97 -10.34
CA THR A 57 4.05 2.95 -11.39
C THR A 57 4.10 2.29 -12.77
N GLY A 58 3.98 3.07 -13.84
CA GLY A 58 4.08 2.58 -15.20
C GLY A 58 4.10 3.69 -16.24
N PRO A 59 4.55 3.40 -17.47
CA PRO A 59 4.62 4.38 -18.55
C PRO A 59 3.26 4.76 -19.13
N GLY A 60 2.24 3.91 -18.94
CA GLY A 60 0.88 4.10 -19.43
C GLY A 60 -0.08 4.62 -18.37
N LEU A 61 -1.37 4.31 -18.55
CA LEU A 61 -2.43 4.52 -17.56
C LEU A 61 -2.53 3.34 -16.57
N GLU A 62 -3.38 3.50 -15.57
CA GLU A 62 -3.66 2.46 -14.57
C GLU A 62 -4.03 1.11 -15.23
N GLY A 63 -3.24 0.09 -14.89
CA GLY A 63 -3.42 -1.29 -15.35
C GLY A 63 -3.01 -1.54 -16.79
N GLU A 64 -2.41 -0.56 -17.48
CA GLU A 64 -1.80 -0.79 -18.79
C GLU A 64 -0.46 -1.54 -18.68
N GLY A 65 -0.02 -2.11 -19.79
CA GLY A 65 1.23 -2.87 -19.88
C GLY A 65 2.44 -2.05 -19.44
N GLY A 66 3.38 -2.71 -18.75
CA GLY A 66 4.55 -2.07 -18.15
C GLY A 66 4.32 -1.50 -16.75
N GLN A 67 3.14 -1.66 -16.17
CA GLN A 67 2.89 -1.38 -14.75
C GLN A 67 3.71 -2.32 -13.85
N HIS A 68 4.43 -1.74 -12.90
CA HIS A 68 5.38 -2.43 -12.03
C HIS A 68 5.48 -1.76 -10.66
N VAL A 69 6.28 -2.34 -9.76
CA VAL A 69 6.44 -1.85 -8.38
C VAL A 69 7.88 -1.44 -8.10
N VAL A 70 8.04 -0.23 -7.58
CA VAL A 70 9.34 0.39 -7.35
C VAL A 70 9.46 0.89 -5.92
N SER A 71 10.69 1.23 -5.57
CA SER A 71 11.03 1.96 -4.34
C SER A 71 11.93 3.15 -4.62
N THR A 72 11.89 4.14 -3.74
CA THR A 72 12.83 5.27 -3.70
C THR A 72 13.05 5.73 -2.27
N THR A 73 14.21 6.31 -1.99
CA THR A 73 14.60 6.70 -0.64
C THR A 73 14.89 8.17 -0.51
N SER A 74 14.56 8.74 0.65
CA SER A 74 14.93 10.10 1.03
C SER A 74 15.69 10.11 2.37
N ARG A 75 16.68 11.00 2.47
CA ARG A 75 17.48 11.23 3.69
C ARG A 75 17.31 12.64 4.27
N ASP A 76 16.45 13.45 3.65
CA ASP A 76 16.23 14.85 3.97
C ASP A 76 14.75 15.17 4.18
N TYR A 77 14.00 14.17 4.66
CA TYR A 77 12.56 14.24 4.97
C TYR A 77 11.69 14.55 3.74
N GLY A 78 12.01 13.89 2.62
CA GLY A 78 11.23 13.94 1.39
C GLY A 78 11.52 15.13 0.48
N LYS A 79 12.58 15.91 0.72
CA LYS A 79 12.95 17.04 -0.15
C LYS A 79 13.63 16.56 -1.43
N THR A 80 14.47 15.54 -1.31
CA THR A 80 15.09 14.83 -2.43
C THR A 80 14.92 13.33 -2.30
N TRP A 81 14.86 12.66 -3.44
CA TRP A 81 14.63 11.23 -3.57
C TRP A 81 15.70 10.62 -4.49
N THR A 82 16.11 9.39 -4.18
CA THR A 82 17.00 8.63 -5.06
C THR A 82 16.30 8.26 -6.38
N PRO A 83 17.05 7.89 -7.43
CA PRO A 83 16.46 7.17 -8.56
C PRO A 83 15.62 5.97 -8.11
N LEU A 84 14.64 5.60 -8.94
CA LEU A 84 13.80 4.43 -8.69
C LEU A 84 14.64 3.15 -8.66
N VAL A 85 14.32 2.28 -7.71
CA VAL A 85 14.86 0.92 -7.58
C VAL A 85 13.70 -0.05 -7.75
N ASP A 86 13.82 -0.95 -8.72
CA ASP A 86 12.81 -1.95 -9.00
C ASP A 86 12.66 -2.94 -7.84
N ILE A 87 11.41 -3.16 -7.41
CA ILE A 87 11.02 -4.31 -6.58
C ILE A 87 10.62 -5.43 -7.54
N GLU A 88 9.80 -5.10 -8.53
CA GLU A 88 9.61 -5.85 -9.76
C GLU A 88 9.84 -4.89 -10.93
N PRO A 89 10.64 -5.27 -11.93
CA PRO A 89 10.90 -4.41 -13.07
C PRO A 89 9.68 -4.32 -14.00
N ALA A 90 9.61 -3.25 -14.79
CA ALA A 90 8.67 -3.17 -15.90
C ALA A 90 8.90 -4.33 -16.89
N GLY A 91 7.82 -4.98 -17.33
CA GLY A 91 7.92 -6.12 -18.24
C GLY A 91 6.56 -6.63 -18.70
N GLU A 92 6.54 -7.87 -19.19
CA GLU A 92 5.32 -8.54 -19.67
C GLU A 92 4.37 -8.97 -18.55
N LEU A 93 4.88 -9.10 -17.31
CA LEU A 93 4.09 -9.53 -16.16
C LEU A 93 3.87 -8.34 -15.23
N GLU A 94 2.61 -8.08 -14.95
CA GLU A 94 2.17 -6.95 -14.16
C GLU A 94 2.44 -7.19 -12.68
N ALA A 95 2.95 -6.17 -12.01
CA ALA A 95 3.10 -6.12 -10.57
C ALA A 95 2.49 -4.83 -10.03
N SER A 96 1.67 -4.89 -8.98
CA SER A 96 0.85 -3.75 -8.57
C SER A 96 0.48 -3.77 -7.09
N TRP A 97 0.09 -2.59 -6.59
CA TRP A 97 -0.40 -2.33 -5.24
C TRP A 97 0.62 -2.66 -4.13
N ALA A 98 1.79 -2.01 -4.21
CA ALA A 98 2.90 -2.23 -3.29
C ALA A 98 2.64 -1.64 -1.89
N MET A 99 2.58 -2.50 -0.87
CA MET A 99 2.39 -2.13 0.53
C MET A 99 3.62 -2.47 1.38
N PRO A 100 4.25 -1.50 2.06
CA PRO A 100 5.46 -1.73 2.85
C PRO A 100 5.16 -2.03 4.32
N LEU A 101 5.88 -3.00 4.90
CA LEU A 101 5.92 -3.32 6.33
C LEU A 101 7.36 -3.21 6.84
N SER A 102 7.60 -2.30 7.78
CA SER A 102 8.89 -2.20 8.48
C SER A 102 8.88 -3.06 9.74
N THR A 103 9.94 -3.84 9.96
CA THR A 103 10.11 -4.69 11.15
C THR A 103 11.02 -4.02 12.19
N PRO A 104 10.90 -4.39 13.47
CA PRO A 104 11.84 -3.95 14.51
C PRO A 104 13.31 -4.29 14.22
N GLY A 105 13.57 -5.39 13.50
CA GLY A 105 14.92 -5.79 13.08
C GLY A 105 15.52 -4.94 11.94
N GLY A 106 14.75 -4.00 11.39
CA GLY A 106 15.18 -3.08 10.34
C GLY A 106 14.93 -3.55 8.91
N ARG A 107 14.54 -4.82 8.72
CA ARG A 107 14.06 -5.32 7.42
C ARG A 107 12.74 -4.66 7.05
N VAL A 108 12.57 -4.36 5.76
CA VAL A 108 11.29 -3.95 5.19
C VAL A 108 10.80 -4.98 4.19
N TYR A 109 9.53 -5.38 4.28
CA TYR A 109 8.82 -6.19 3.29
C TYR A 109 7.97 -5.30 2.40
N ALA A 110 7.86 -5.62 1.11
CA ALA A 110 6.89 -5.03 0.20
C ALA A 110 5.96 -6.12 -0.32
N PHE A 111 4.66 -5.98 -0.06
CA PHE A 111 3.60 -6.89 -0.50
C PHE A 111 2.92 -6.33 -1.74
N TYR A 112 2.65 -7.14 -2.77
CA TYR A 112 2.08 -6.69 -4.04
C TYR A 112 1.37 -7.82 -4.79
N VAL A 113 0.43 -7.44 -5.65
CA VAL A 113 -0.21 -8.32 -6.64
C VAL A 113 0.77 -8.58 -7.78
N TYR A 114 0.81 -9.81 -8.27
CA TYR A 114 1.69 -10.21 -9.36
C TYR A 114 1.01 -11.20 -10.30
N ASN A 115 0.98 -10.90 -11.60
CA ASN A 115 0.42 -11.78 -12.63
C ASN A 115 1.37 -12.95 -12.97
N GLY A 116 1.62 -13.82 -11.98
CA GLY A 116 2.61 -14.90 -12.11
C GLY A 116 2.23 -16.02 -13.08
N ASP A 117 0.92 -16.17 -13.33
CA ASP A 117 0.38 -17.19 -14.23
C ASP A 117 0.17 -16.65 -15.67
N ARG A 118 0.53 -15.38 -15.94
CA ARG A 118 0.43 -14.74 -17.27
C ARG A 118 -1.01 -14.70 -17.80
N ILE A 119 -1.94 -14.34 -16.94
CA ILE A 119 -3.35 -14.25 -17.29
C ILE A 119 -3.59 -12.93 -18.01
N HIS A 120 -3.86 -13.00 -19.31
CA HIS A 120 -4.15 -11.83 -20.15
C HIS A 120 -5.44 -12.01 -20.97
N THR A 121 -6.18 -13.09 -20.72
CA THR A 121 -7.44 -13.40 -21.41
C THR A 121 -8.54 -13.80 -20.44
N LEU A 122 -9.79 -13.50 -20.83
CA LEU A 122 -11.00 -13.97 -20.16
C LEU A 122 -12.04 -14.35 -21.21
N GLY A 123 -12.26 -15.65 -21.41
CA GLY A 123 -13.09 -16.13 -22.51
C GLY A 123 -12.52 -15.69 -23.86
N GLU A 124 -13.31 -14.97 -24.66
CA GLU A 124 -12.88 -14.38 -25.93
C GLU A 124 -12.22 -12.99 -25.78
N ARG A 125 -12.21 -12.43 -24.57
CA ARG A 125 -11.62 -11.11 -24.32
C ARG A 125 -10.11 -11.25 -24.18
N GLU A 126 -9.39 -10.69 -25.13
CA GLU A 126 -7.93 -10.52 -25.09
C GLU A 126 -7.53 -9.22 -24.37
N HIS A 127 -6.27 -9.15 -23.94
CA HIS A 127 -5.65 -7.96 -23.33
C HIS A 127 -6.43 -7.42 -22.12
N ILE A 128 -6.84 -8.30 -21.21
CA ILE A 128 -7.47 -7.88 -19.96
C ILE A 128 -6.44 -7.20 -19.04
N ARG A 129 -6.93 -6.36 -18.12
CA ARG A 129 -6.13 -5.83 -17.01
C ARG A 129 -5.75 -6.99 -16.08
N ALA A 130 -4.47 -7.10 -15.78
CA ALA A 130 -3.93 -8.16 -14.94
C ALA A 130 -3.35 -7.66 -13.62
N ASP A 131 -3.52 -6.37 -13.33
CA ASP A 131 -3.01 -5.73 -12.13
C ASP A 131 -3.82 -6.07 -10.86
N THR A 132 -4.95 -6.76 -10.99
CA THR A 132 -5.83 -7.16 -9.88
C THR A 132 -6.00 -8.67 -9.77
N LEU A 133 -5.07 -9.47 -10.30
CA LEU A 133 -5.19 -10.92 -10.29
C LEU A 133 -3.85 -11.65 -10.14
N GLY A 134 -3.94 -12.94 -9.84
CA GLY A 134 -2.79 -13.83 -9.79
C GLY A 134 -2.30 -14.09 -8.38
N TRP A 135 -1.05 -13.73 -8.08
CA TRP A 135 -0.36 -14.11 -6.85
C TRP A 135 -0.20 -12.92 -5.92
N TYR A 136 -0.51 -13.10 -4.64
CA TYR A 136 -0.14 -12.12 -3.64
C TYR A 136 1.27 -12.42 -3.16
N CYS A 137 2.22 -11.56 -3.48
CA CYS A 137 3.63 -11.80 -3.28
C CYS A 137 4.25 -10.78 -2.34
N TYR A 138 5.46 -11.10 -1.88
CA TYR A 138 6.34 -10.13 -1.25
C TYR A 138 7.82 -10.37 -1.55
N ARG A 139 8.57 -9.27 -1.49
CA ARG A 139 10.04 -9.22 -1.44
C ARG A 139 10.46 -8.44 -0.20
N TYR A 140 11.73 -8.50 0.13
CA TYR A 140 12.28 -7.75 1.27
C TYR A 140 13.57 -7.02 0.93
N THR A 141 13.89 -6.02 1.73
CA THR A 141 15.16 -5.30 1.72
C THR A 141 15.74 -5.22 3.13
N ASP A 142 17.05 -5.43 3.22
CA ASP A 142 17.85 -5.30 4.46
C ASP A 142 18.78 -4.08 4.43
N ASP A 143 18.81 -3.32 3.33
CA ASP A 143 19.73 -2.20 3.10
C ASP A 143 19.01 -0.86 2.87
N GLY A 144 17.76 -0.78 3.35
CA GLY A 144 16.92 0.41 3.27
C GLY A 144 16.38 0.69 1.87
N GLY A 145 16.22 -0.33 1.03
CA GLY A 145 15.65 -0.23 -0.31
C GLY A 145 16.67 0.05 -1.42
N LYS A 146 17.97 -0.16 -1.18
CA LYS A 146 18.98 -0.09 -2.24
C LYS A 146 18.95 -1.34 -3.11
N THR A 147 18.68 -2.48 -2.50
CA THR A 147 18.44 -3.76 -3.18
C THR A 147 17.25 -4.49 -2.55
N TRP A 148 16.65 -5.38 -3.33
CA TRP A 148 15.55 -6.24 -2.91
C TRP A 148 15.92 -7.70 -3.13
N SER A 149 15.35 -8.60 -2.33
CA SER A 149 15.57 -10.03 -2.43
C SER A 149 15.34 -10.52 -3.86
N GLU A 150 16.28 -11.32 -4.39
CA GLU A 150 16.15 -11.89 -5.74
C GLU A 150 14.90 -12.77 -5.86
N ARG A 151 14.65 -13.55 -4.81
CA ARG A 151 13.48 -14.40 -4.70
C ARG A 151 12.26 -13.60 -4.25
N ARG A 152 11.14 -13.92 -4.90
CA ARG A 152 9.78 -13.57 -4.50
C ARG A 152 9.18 -14.68 -3.64
N TYR A 153 8.40 -14.29 -2.63
CA TYR A 153 7.66 -15.20 -1.77
C TYR A 153 6.16 -15.00 -2.00
N ARG A 154 5.38 -16.07 -2.04
CA ARG A 154 3.93 -16.03 -2.25
C ARG A 154 3.21 -16.22 -0.92
N LEU A 155 2.22 -15.37 -0.64
CA LEU A 155 1.30 -15.55 0.48
C LEU A 155 0.34 -16.72 0.21
N PRO A 156 0.05 -17.58 1.21
CA PRO A 156 -0.79 -18.76 1.04
C PRO A 156 -2.28 -18.39 1.02
N MET A 157 -2.73 -17.68 -0.01
CA MET A 157 -4.12 -17.25 -0.13
C MET A 157 -5.03 -18.42 -0.47
N ARG A 158 -5.87 -18.86 0.47
CA ARG A 158 -6.83 -19.93 0.23
C ARG A 158 -7.91 -19.49 -0.77
N VAL A 159 -8.43 -20.45 -1.54
CA VAL A 159 -9.61 -20.27 -2.39
C VAL A 159 -10.86 -20.27 -1.52
N THR A 160 -11.70 -19.24 -1.68
CA THR A 160 -12.91 -18.96 -0.88
C THR A 160 -14.15 -18.90 -1.77
N THR A 161 -15.34 -18.65 -1.20
CA THR A 161 -16.56 -18.56 -2.02
C THR A 161 -16.46 -17.44 -3.06
N VAL A 162 -15.93 -16.27 -2.70
CA VAL A 162 -15.76 -15.16 -3.66
C VAL A 162 -14.87 -15.55 -4.85
N ASP A 163 -13.85 -16.38 -4.64
CA ASP A 163 -12.99 -16.87 -5.72
C ASP A 163 -13.74 -17.91 -6.58
N ARG A 164 -14.42 -18.88 -5.97
CA ARG A 164 -15.16 -19.92 -6.71
C ARG A 164 -16.31 -19.36 -7.55
N SER A 165 -16.86 -18.23 -7.14
CA SER A 165 -17.94 -17.53 -7.86
C SER A 165 -17.43 -16.57 -8.94
N ASN A 166 -16.12 -16.37 -9.06
CA ASN A 166 -15.55 -15.44 -10.03
C ASN A 166 -15.53 -15.99 -11.46
N ASP A 167 -15.10 -15.14 -12.39
CA ASP A 167 -15.07 -15.41 -13.83
C ASP A 167 -14.20 -16.61 -14.24
N TRP A 168 -13.31 -17.08 -13.36
CA TRP A 168 -12.44 -18.25 -13.53
C TRP A 168 -12.81 -19.43 -12.61
N GLY A 169 -13.94 -19.39 -11.90
CA GLY A 169 -14.40 -20.49 -11.06
C GLY A 169 -13.43 -20.87 -9.92
N GLY A 170 -12.57 -19.94 -9.50
CA GLY A 170 -11.57 -20.13 -8.45
C GLY A 170 -10.21 -20.62 -8.93
N GLU A 171 -9.98 -20.82 -10.23
CA GLU A 171 -8.65 -21.12 -10.78
C GLU A 171 -7.72 -19.89 -10.73
N VAL A 172 -8.28 -18.70 -10.93
CA VAL A 172 -7.59 -17.41 -10.79
C VAL A 172 -8.20 -16.66 -9.62
N GLN A 173 -7.34 -16.15 -8.73
CA GLN A 173 -7.77 -15.26 -7.64
C GLN A 173 -7.67 -13.82 -8.13
N ILE A 174 -8.75 -13.06 -7.94
CA ILE A 174 -8.83 -11.63 -8.28
C ILE A 174 -8.85 -10.86 -6.97
N PHE A 175 -7.93 -9.93 -6.77
CA PHE A 175 -7.79 -9.14 -5.55
C PHE A 175 -6.84 -7.95 -5.76
N TRP A 176 -6.86 -7.02 -4.81
CA TRP A 176 -5.81 -6.02 -4.66
C TRP A 176 -5.51 -5.73 -3.19
N GLY A 177 -4.31 -5.23 -2.90
CA GLY A 177 -3.91 -4.81 -1.56
C GLY A 177 -3.86 -3.29 -1.47
N ILE A 178 -4.88 -2.66 -0.88
CA ILE A 178 -4.95 -1.19 -0.76
C ILE A 178 -5.02 -0.83 0.72
N GLY A 179 -3.91 -0.33 1.26
CA GLY A 179 -3.83 0.18 2.63
C GLY A 179 -2.41 0.17 3.16
N LYS A 180 -2.24 0.39 4.47
CA LYS A 180 -0.95 0.23 5.14
C LYS A 180 -0.98 -0.99 6.07
N PRO A 181 -0.02 -1.93 5.97
CA PRO A 181 0.14 -2.97 6.97
C PRO A 181 0.32 -2.36 8.36
N ILE A 182 -0.31 -2.97 9.36
CA ILE A 182 -0.22 -2.55 10.76
C ILE A 182 0.57 -3.57 11.58
N THR A 183 1.08 -3.10 12.71
CA THR A 183 1.59 -3.96 13.78
C THR A 183 0.75 -3.76 15.03
N PHE A 184 0.45 -4.85 15.74
CA PHE A 184 -0.32 -4.83 16.98
C PHE A 184 -0.01 -6.09 17.79
N ASN A 185 0.16 -5.96 19.11
CA ASN A 185 0.38 -7.10 20.02
C ASN A 185 1.49 -8.08 19.60
N GLY A 186 2.55 -7.60 18.93
CA GLY A 186 3.65 -8.44 18.44
C GLY A 186 3.39 -9.12 17.09
N SER A 187 2.20 -8.94 16.52
CA SER A 187 1.79 -9.45 15.21
C SER A 187 1.83 -8.34 14.15
N ALA A 188 1.89 -8.75 12.88
CA ALA A 188 1.61 -7.88 11.74
C ALA A 188 0.30 -8.29 11.07
N MET A 189 -0.39 -7.33 10.45
CA MET A 189 -1.55 -7.61 9.63
C MET A 189 -1.63 -6.66 8.44
N LEU A 190 -2.02 -7.21 7.30
CA LEU A 190 -2.31 -6.45 6.09
C LEU A 190 -3.73 -6.77 5.61
N ALA A 191 -4.44 -5.72 5.23
CA ALA A 191 -5.78 -5.80 4.68
C ALA A 191 -5.71 -5.79 3.15
N PHE A 192 -6.61 -6.53 2.52
CA PHE A 192 -6.75 -6.59 1.07
C PHE A 192 -8.20 -6.89 0.70
N THR A 193 -8.53 -6.73 -0.56
CA THR A 193 -9.88 -6.96 -1.07
C THR A 193 -9.86 -8.09 -2.06
N LYS A 194 -10.64 -9.15 -1.83
CA LYS A 194 -10.93 -10.13 -2.86
C LYS A 194 -12.08 -9.65 -3.74
N ILE A 195 -12.02 -9.99 -5.01
CA ILE A 195 -12.95 -9.55 -6.05
C ILE A 195 -13.63 -10.79 -6.63
N GLY A 196 -14.95 -10.82 -6.53
CA GLY A 196 -15.80 -11.92 -7.01
C GLY A 196 -16.24 -11.77 -8.45
N LYS A 197 -15.99 -10.62 -9.08
CA LYS A 197 -16.35 -10.39 -10.48
C LYS A 197 -15.44 -9.37 -11.16
N TYR A 198 -14.81 -9.79 -12.24
CA TYR A 198 -13.93 -8.98 -13.05
C TYR A 198 -14.75 -7.87 -13.75
N MET A 199 -14.41 -6.58 -13.63
CA MET A 199 -13.22 -6.00 -12.99
C MET A 199 -13.66 -5.01 -11.92
N LEU A 200 -14.04 -5.54 -10.74
CA LEU A 200 -14.45 -4.81 -9.51
C LEU A 200 -15.97 -4.65 -9.29
N GLU A 201 -16.77 -5.63 -9.70
CA GLU A 201 -18.24 -5.55 -9.53
C GLU A 201 -18.76 -6.22 -8.24
N GLU A 202 -17.98 -7.11 -7.66
CA GLU A 202 -18.27 -7.78 -6.38
C GLU A 202 -16.98 -7.89 -5.57
N SER A 203 -17.01 -7.53 -4.29
CA SER A 203 -15.82 -7.56 -3.45
C SER A 203 -16.11 -7.69 -1.95
N GLU A 204 -15.12 -8.23 -1.24
CA GLU A 204 -15.14 -8.36 0.22
C GLU A 204 -13.74 -8.25 0.82
N GLY A 205 -13.69 -7.83 2.09
CA GLY A 205 -12.46 -7.59 2.81
C GLY A 205 -11.84 -8.86 3.38
N TRP A 206 -10.52 -8.99 3.24
CA TRP A 206 -9.74 -10.09 3.75
C TRP A 206 -8.45 -9.59 4.37
N PHE A 207 -7.85 -10.38 5.26
CA PHE A 207 -6.68 -9.95 6.00
C PHE A 207 -5.68 -11.08 6.14
N PHE A 208 -4.41 -10.81 5.90
CA PHE A 208 -3.34 -11.69 6.33
C PHE A 208 -2.79 -11.21 7.66
N ARG A 209 -2.65 -12.14 8.61
CA ARG A 209 -2.00 -11.95 9.90
C ARG A 209 -0.76 -12.82 9.98
N SER A 210 0.29 -12.32 10.60
CA SER A 210 1.46 -13.13 10.98
C SER A 210 1.91 -12.76 12.39
N ASP A 211 2.13 -13.78 13.21
CA ASP A 211 2.60 -13.63 14.59
C ASP A 211 4.13 -13.68 14.70
N ASN A 212 4.85 -14.00 13.61
CA ASN A 212 6.30 -14.16 13.63
C ASN A 212 7.07 -13.30 12.62
N VAL A 213 6.43 -12.70 11.62
CA VAL A 213 7.12 -11.89 10.57
C VAL A 213 7.92 -10.70 11.13
N LEU A 214 7.59 -10.22 12.33
CA LEU A 214 8.30 -9.11 12.98
C LEU A 214 9.62 -9.53 13.63
N SER A 215 9.83 -10.83 13.88
CA SER A 215 10.98 -11.36 14.61
C SER A 215 11.74 -12.46 13.87
N GLU A 216 11.08 -13.20 12.97
CA GLU A 216 11.72 -14.21 12.14
C GLU A 216 12.26 -13.55 10.85
N SER A 217 13.54 -13.77 10.58
CA SER A 217 14.25 -13.21 9.43
C SER A 217 14.31 -14.16 8.23
N ASP A 218 14.03 -15.45 8.41
CA ASP A 218 13.95 -16.40 7.32
C ASP A 218 12.55 -16.40 6.71
N PRO A 219 12.35 -15.91 5.47
CA PRO A 219 11.01 -15.78 4.92
C PRO A 219 10.30 -17.11 4.67
N GLU A 220 11.03 -18.23 4.60
CA GLU A 220 10.43 -19.56 4.48
C GLU A 220 9.77 -20.05 5.77
N LYS A 221 10.09 -19.40 6.90
CA LYS A 221 9.52 -19.73 8.22
C LYS A 221 8.38 -18.79 8.62
N HIS A 222 8.03 -17.81 7.80
CA HIS A 222 6.90 -16.95 8.10
C HIS A 222 5.59 -17.72 8.11
N GLU A 223 4.85 -17.55 9.19
CA GLU A 223 3.51 -18.12 9.33
C GLU A 223 2.50 -17.04 8.98
N TRP A 224 1.67 -17.33 7.97
CA TRP A 224 0.63 -16.43 7.49
C TRP A 224 -0.72 -17.08 7.64
N GLU A 225 -1.61 -16.38 8.34
CA GLU A 225 -3.00 -16.77 8.50
C GLU A 225 -3.90 -15.81 7.73
N LEU A 226 -4.81 -16.37 6.94
CA LEU A 226 -5.85 -15.60 6.26
C LEU A 226 -7.09 -15.54 7.16
N VAL A 227 -7.55 -14.35 7.52
CA VAL A 227 -8.72 -14.13 8.39
C VAL A 227 -9.74 -13.19 7.70
N PRO A 228 -11.05 -13.26 8.03
CA PRO A 228 -11.73 -14.16 8.99
C PRO A 228 -11.54 -15.64 8.72
N GLU A 229 -11.81 -16.52 9.68
CA GLU A 229 -11.86 -17.96 9.39
C GLU A 229 -13.08 -18.30 8.50
N GLY A 230 -13.00 -19.43 7.79
CA GLY A 230 -14.08 -19.86 6.90
C GLY A 230 -13.97 -19.27 5.50
N ASP A 231 -15.11 -18.94 4.92
CA ASP A 231 -15.25 -18.91 3.46
C ASP A 231 -15.79 -17.58 2.90
N HIS A 232 -16.04 -16.62 3.79
CA HIS A 232 -16.52 -15.28 3.49
C HIS A 232 -15.69 -14.24 4.23
N GLY A 233 -15.37 -13.15 3.53
CA GLY A 233 -14.65 -12.00 4.08
C GLY A 233 -15.54 -11.03 4.85
N LEU A 234 -14.96 -9.91 5.26
CA LEU A 234 -15.68 -8.76 5.80
C LEU A 234 -16.56 -8.15 4.70
N ARG A 235 -17.87 -8.41 4.80
CA ARG A 235 -18.92 -7.75 4.01
C ARG A 235 -20.25 -7.80 4.75
N ASN A 236 -21.13 -6.87 4.43
CA ASN A 236 -22.56 -6.96 4.74
C ASN A 236 -23.37 -6.85 3.43
N PRO A 237 -24.15 -7.87 3.03
CA PRO A 237 -24.97 -7.82 1.80
C PRO A 237 -25.88 -6.59 1.69
N GLU A 238 -26.31 -6.00 2.81
CA GLU A 238 -27.13 -4.78 2.83
C GLU A 238 -26.41 -3.54 2.29
N PHE A 239 -25.07 -3.56 2.23
CA PHE A 239 -24.24 -2.44 1.76
C PHE A 239 -23.82 -2.56 0.30
N GLY A 240 -24.42 -3.49 -0.44
CA GLY A 240 -24.19 -3.69 -1.87
C GLY A 240 -22.98 -4.59 -2.17
N SER A 241 -22.72 -4.76 -3.47
CA SER A 241 -21.76 -5.74 -3.98
C SER A 241 -20.30 -5.31 -3.82
N ILE A 242 -20.02 -4.00 -3.79
CA ILE A 242 -18.66 -3.47 -3.72
C ILE A 242 -18.37 -3.01 -2.29
N GLN A 243 -17.49 -3.73 -1.61
CA GLN A 243 -16.96 -3.42 -0.28
C GLN A 243 -15.45 -3.65 -0.30
N SER A 244 -14.69 -2.59 -0.57
CA SER A 244 -13.28 -2.66 -0.95
C SER A 244 -12.40 -1.73 -0.13
N GLU A 245 -11.09 -1.89 -0.27
CA GLU A 245 -10.08 -0.96 0.26
C GLU A 245 -10.13 -0.87 1.79
N GLN A 246 -10.19 -2.04 2.43
CA GLN A 246 -10.17 -2.17 3.87
C GLN A 246 -8.87 -1.57 4.43
N ASN A 247 -9.02 -0.52 5.22
CA ASN A 247 -7.93 0.12 5.95
C ASN A 247 -8.12 -0.14 7.44
N ILE A 248 -7.07 -0.65 8.09
CA ILE A 248 -7.11 -1.07 9.49
C ILE A 248 -6.23 -0.19 10.37
N VAL A 249 -6.66 0.02 11.61
CA VAL A 249 -5.95 0.79 12.62
C VAL A 249 -6.01 0.05 13.96
N PRO A 250 -4.88 -0.21 14.62
CA PRO A 250 -4.88 -0.80 15.94
C PRO A 250 -5.43 0.20 16.98
N MET A 251 -6.23 -0.30 17.91
CA MET A 251 -6.84 0.47 18.99
C MET A 251 -6.10 0.23 20.32
N ASN A 252 -6.18 1.21 21.23
CA ASN A 252 -5.50 1.15 22.54
C ASN A 252 -6.01 0.01 23.44
N ASP A 253 -7.21 -0.48 23.21
CA ASP A 253 -7.82 -1.59 23.95
C ASP A 253 -7.48 -2.97 23.34
N GLY A 254 -6.54 -3.01 22.39
CA GLY A 254 -6.10 -4.22 21.70
C GLY A 254 -7.02 -4.65 20.55
N GLY A 255 -8.09 -3.91 20.27
CA GLY A 255 -8.94 -4.14 19.11
C GLY A 255 -8.36 -3.57 17.82
N ILE A 256 -9.08 -3.82 16.72
CA ILE A 256 -8.76 -3.30 15.39
C ILE A 256 -9.99 -2.60 14.84
N TYR A 257 -9.83 -1.34 14.47
CA TYR A 257 -10.83 -0.60 13.70
C TYR A 257 -10.56 -0.79 12.21
N CYS A 258 -11.59 -1.08 11.42
CA CYS A 258 -11.52 -1.12 9.97
C CYS A 258 -12.48 -0.11 9.36
N MET A 259 -12.04 0.59 8.33
CA MET A 259 -12.86 1.44 7.48
C MET A 259 -12.67 1.03 6.03
N TYR A 260 -13.74 1.06 5.24
CA TYR A 260 -13.70 0.60 3.85
C TYR A 260 -14.73 1.30 2.97
N ARG A 261 -14.46 1.31 1.67
CA ARG A 261 -15.29 1.93 0.64
C ARG A 261 -16.52 1.08 0.36
N THR A 262 -17.67 1.73 0.16
CA THR A 262 -18.89 1.11 -0.36
C THR A 262 -19.48 1.93 -1.50
N THR A 263 -20.50 1.41 -2.19
CA THR A 263 -21.27 2.14 -3.20
C THR A 263 -22.44 2.94 -2.62
N THR A 264 -22.62 2.94 -1.30
CA THR A 264 -23.75 3.63 -0.63
C THR A 264 -23.57 5.14 -0.51
N GLY A 265 -22.42 5.67 -0.93
CA GLY A 265 -22.05 7.09 -0.81
C GLY A 265 -21.37 7.45 0.53
N TYR A 266 -21.20 6.48 1.43
CA TYR A 266 -20.53 6.65 2.72
C TYR A 266 -19.50 5.54 2.95
N PRO A 267 -18.40 5.82 3.67
CA PRO A 267 -17.51 4.75 4.15
C PRO A 267 -18.26 3.89 5.16
N CYS A 268 -18.01 2.58 5.12
CA CYS A 268 -18.44 1.67 6.16
C CYS A 268 -17.28 1.44 7.14
N HIS A 269 -17.60 0.97 8.34
CA HIS A 269 -16.60 0.59 9.32
C HIS A 269 -17.02 -0.66 10.08
N ALA A 270 -16.04 -1.35 10.65
CA ALA A 270 -16.22 -2.53 11.46
C ALA A 270 -15.15 -2.57 12.56
N TYR A 271 -15.39 -3.34 13.61
CA TYR A 271 -14.45 -3.54 14.71
C TYR A 271 -14.16 -5.02 14.88
N SER A 272 -12.90 -5.35 15.12
CA SER A 272 -12.50 -6.69 15.55
C SER A 272 -11.93 -6.64 16.97
N ARG A 273 -12.31 -7.64 17.77
CA ARG A 273 -11.86 -7.82 19.16
C ARG A 273 -11.06 -9.12 19.37
N ASP A 274 -10.81 -9.86 18.29
CA ASP A 274 -10.19 -11.18 18.30
C ASP A 274 -9.05 -11.32 17.27
N GLY A 275 -8.46 -10.18 16.88
CA GLY A 275 -7.33 -10.14 15.94
C GLY A 275 -7.72 -10.39 14.49
N GLY A 276 -8.92 -9.95 14.10
CA GLY A 276 -9.46 -9.98 12.74
C GLY A 276 -10.21 -11.26 12.37
N ARG A 277 -10.47 -12.16 13.33
CA ARG A 277 -11.21 -13.41 13.11
C ARG A 277 -12.70 -13.17 12.96
N SER A 278 -13.22 -12.15 13.64
CA SER A 278 -14.58 -11.66 13.47
C SER A 278 -14.62 -10.13 13.45
N TRP A 279 -15.70 -9.60 12.86
CA TRP A 279 -15.96 -8.19 12.67
C TRP A 279 -17.43 -7.88 12.96
N THR A 280 -17.69 -6.74 13.60
CA THR A 280 -19.05 -6.22 13.90
C THR A 280 -19.67 -5.49 12.72
#